data_AF-A0A934RRP0-F1
#
_entry.id   AF-A0A934RRP0-F1
#
_cell.length_a   1.000
_cell.length_b   1.000
_cell.length_c   1.000
_cell.angle_alpha   90.00
_cell.angle_beta   90.00
_cell.angle_gamma   90.00
#
_symmetry.space_group_name_H-M   'P 1'
#
loop_
_entity.id
_entity.type
_entity.pdbx_description
1 polymer ?
#
loop_
_entity_poly.entity_id
_entity_poly.type
_entity_poly.pdbx_seq_one_letter_code
_entity_poly.pdbx_strand_id
1 'polypeptide(L)'
;MKTLARWIIATTLFVGSPLLPALEFEFRYDLDHSGFFDNPEARECLEAAGAFFAELISDHLEPIDPLGFHPGTSYRWYPTYLEPDSGSQQRATASSQLQVAADTLVIFVGGRDLSKYGVYTSAVGGPGGIEFATPANMEWFDHLLNRGEAGAVHFEGQSYSSNPTDFAPWGGAIFFNSAREWNFSTTDAEASEGVDFLSIALHELIHVLGIGNTSPLSSWSPLVKNGHFQGPLATISNTGTPPICTGDKLHWSAQIEENHTAEAFGLPQAQPQEPLMTPATGTTRSANFEIPTDLDLAALQDIGWEMDFSNKTVAPEVVFEGGLPCLAIPTITGLRYEVERAPSPDELAPLGAALEGDGSVQVWEDEQPLPGKAFYRIAITASEKRALPTAKKAPSSAPPEEYPGGLPAALPASDCACSHP
;
A
#
# COMPACT_ATOMS: atom_id res chain seq x y z
N MET A 1 7.48 -54.27 7.26
CA MET A 1 6.25 -53.56 6.87
C MET A 1 6.30 -52.19 7.53
N LYS A 2 6.62 -51.13 6.78
CA LYS A 2 6.64 -49.74 7.29
C LYS A 2 5.21 -49.22 7.20
N THR A 3 4.55 -49.05 8.34
CA THR A 3 3.22 -48.44 8.42
C THR A 3 3.33 -46.95 8.14
N LEU A 4 2.85 -46.50 6.97
CA LEU A 4 2.59 -45.08 6.73
C LEU A 4 1.47 -44.64 7.68
N ALA A 5 1.78 -43.75 8.62
CA ALA A 5 0.78 -43.05 9.40
C ALA A 5 0.05 -42.07 8.48
N ARG A 6 -1.28 -42.21 8.38
CA ARG A 6 -2.15 -41.22 7.74
C ARG A 6 -2.43 -40.11 8.74
N TRP A 7 -2.01 -38.89 8.40
CA TRP A 7 -2.31 -37.67 9.13
C TRP A 7 -3.54 -37.00 8.48
N ILE A 8 -4.48 -36.55 9.31
CA ILE A 8 -5.68 -35.84 8.88
C ILE A 8 -5.49 -34.39 9.30
N ILE A 9 -5.51 -33.48 8.32
CA ILE A 9 -5.49 -32.04 8.53
C ILE A 9 -6.95 -31.61 8.74
N ALA A 10 -7.22 -30.89 9.82
CA ALA A 10 -8.51 -30.24 10.06
C ALA A 10 -8.29 -28.72 10.00
N THR A 11 -8.62 -28.11 8.87
CA THR A 11 -8.62 -26.66 8.70
C THR A 11 -9.91 -26.12 9.33
N THR A 12 -9.79 -25.25 10.33
CA THR A 12 -10.96 -24.59 10.95
C THR A 12 -11.04 -23.18 10.39
N LEU A 13 -12.13 -22.89 9.67
CA LEU A 13 -12.42 -21.57 9.12
C LEU A 13 -13.05 -20.69 10.22
N PHE A 14 -12.42 -19.57 10.56
CA PHE A 14 -13.06 -18.55 11.39
C PHE A 14 -13.95 -17.68 10.50
N VAL A 15 -15.24 -17.60 10.82
CA VAL A 15 -16.15 -16.62 10.22
C VAL A 15 -16.16 -15.41 11.14
N GLY A 16 -15.42 -14.36 10.76
CA GLY A 16 -15.48 -13.06 11.42
C GLY A 16 -16.82 -12.37 11.17
N SER A 17 -17.24 -11.50 12.10
CA SER A 17 -18.31 -10.53 11.86
C SER A 17 -17.97 -9.64 10.65
N PRO A 18 -18.95 -9.14 9.87
CA PRO A 18 -18.66 -8.25 8.76
C PRO A 18 -17.98 -6.99 9.30
N LEU A 19 -16.73 -6.76 8.89
CA LEU A 19 -16.02 -5.51 9.14
C LEU A 19 -16.82 -4.37 8.48
N LEU A 20 -16.82 -3.20 9.14
CA LEU A 20 -17.18 -1.93 8.49
C LEU A 20 -16.32 -1.78 7.22
N PRO A 21 -16.79 -1.10 6.15
CA PRO A 21 -15.97 -0.96 4.96
C PRO A 21 -14.63 -0.32 5.34
N ALA A 22 -13.60 -1.10 5.10
CA ALA A 22 -12.23 -0.65 4.97
C ALA A 22 -12.13 0.33 3.77
N LEU A 23 -11.04 1.09 3.70
CA LEU A 23 -10.83 2.20 2.78
C LEU A 23 -11.47 2.01 1.37
N GLU A 24 -12.27 2.96 0.91
CA GLU A 24 -12.92 2.98 -0.41
C GLU A 24 -12.07 3.72 -1.45
N PHE A 25 -11.89 3.11 -2.61
CA PHE A 25 -11.26 3.74 -3.78
C PHE A 25 -12.35 4.19 -4.76
N GLU A 26 -12.69 5.48 -4.76
CA GLU A 26 -13.66 6.06 -5.69
C GLU A 26 -12.96 6.47 -6.99
N PHE A 27 -13.01 5.59 -8.00
CA PHE A 27 -12.48 5.90 -9.33
C PHE A 27 -13.41 6.83 -10.12
N ARG A 28 -12.85 7.95 -10.56
CA ARG A 28 -13.54 8.99 -11.33
C ARG A 28 -13.05 9.05 -12.76
N TYR A 29 -13.94 8.66 -13.67
CA TYR A 29 -13.68 8.57 -15.11
C TYR A 29 -14.10 9.85 -15.88
N ASP A 30 -14.59 10.89 -15.20
CA ASP A 30 -15.10 12.10 -15.84
C ASP A 30 -14.01 12.94 -16.54
N LEU A 31 -12.74 12.63 -16.28
CA LEU A 31 -11.59 13.24 -16.94
C LEU A 31 -10.92 12.34 -18.00
N ASP A 32 -11.46 11.15 -18.28
CA ASP A 32 -10.99 10.28 -19.37
C ASP A 32 -11.63 10.67 -20.71
N HIS A 33 -11.23 11.80 -21.30
CA HIS A 33 -11.79 12.19 -22.60
C HIS A 33 -11.22 11.37 -23.75
N SER A 34 -10.18 10.56 -23.50
CA SER A 34 -9.64 9.60 -24.46
C SER A 34 -10.58 8.41 -24.72
N GLY A 35 -11.46 8.10 -23.76
CA GLY A 35 -12.34 6.92 -23.80
C GLY A 35 -11.62 5.60 -23.51
N PHE A 36 -10.44 5.63 -22.86
CA PHE A 36 -9.69 4.42 -22.51
C PHE A 36 -10.51 3.48 -21.62
N PHE A 37 -11.22 4.05 -20.65
CA PHE A 37 -12.14 3.35 -19.76
C PHE A 37 -13.56 3.27 -20.31
N ASP A 38 -13.84 3.57 -21.58
CA ASP A 38 -15.07 3.07 -22.21
C ASP A 38 -15.02 1.53 -22.37
N ASN A 39 -13.83 0.96 -22.23
CA ASN A 39 -13.58 -0.47 -22.06
C ASN A 39 -14.02 -0.93 -20.65
N PRO A 40 -15.05 -1.78 -20.53
CA PRO A 40 -15.52 -2.27 -19.23
C PRO A 40 -14.50 -3.20 -18.55
N GLU A 41 -13.74 -4.00 -19.30
CA GLU A 41 -12.70 -4.87 -18.74
C GLU A 41 -11.58 -4.05 -18.07
N ALA A 42 -11.24 -2.87 -18.62
CA ALA A 42 -10.28 -1.96 -17.99
C ALA A 42 -10.78 -1.42 -16.64
N ARG A 43 -12.08 -1.12 -16.54
CA ARG A 43 -12.69 -0.67 -15.27
C ARG A 43 -12.71 -1.78 -14.24
N GLU A 44 -13.17 -2.97 -14.62
CA GLU A 44 -13.23 -4.13 -13.73
C GLU A 44 -11.85 -4.47 -13.17
N CYS A 45 -10.80 -4.41 -14.02
CA CYS A 45 -9.44 -4.68 -13.60
C CYS A 45 -8.89 -3.62 -12.62
N LEU A 46 -9.16 -2.33 -12.88
CA LEU A 46 -8.79 -1.23 -11.96
C LEU A 46 -9.55 -1.32 -10.62
N GLU A 47 -10.84 -1.63 -10.67
CA GLU A 47 -11.68 -1.82 -9.50
C GLU A 47 -11.20 -3.01 -8.66
N ALA A 48 -10.75 -4.10 -9.29
CA ALA A 48 -10.15 -5.24 -8.60
C ALA A 48 -8.82 -4.87 -7.91
N ALA A 49 -7.99 -4.03 -8.55
CA ALA A 49 -6.77 -3.51 -7.93
C ALA A 49 -7.08 -2.63 -6.70
N GLY A 50 -8.10 -1.76 -6.80
CA GLY A 50 -8.59 -0.98 -5.67
C GLY A 50 -9.14 -1.85 -4.54
N ALA A 51 -9.92 -2.88 -4.87
CA ALA A 51 -10.46 -3.83 -3.90
C ALA A 51 -9.37 -4.57 -3.11
N PHE A 52 -8.25 -4.92 -3.76
CA PHE A 52 -7.11 -5.55 -3.09
C PHE A 52 -6.57 -4.67 -1.93
N PHE A 53 -6.37 -3.37 -2.16
CA PHE A 53 -5.90 -2.46 -1.10
C PHE A 53 -7.00 -2.12 -0.10
N ALA A 54 -8.24 -1.98 -0.56
CA ALA A 54 -9.40 -1.76 0.30
C ALA A 54 -9.56 -2.89 1.33
N GLU A 55 -9.32 -4.14 0.95
CA GLU A 55 -9.38 -5.29 1.88
C GLU A 55 -8.25 -5.32 2.92
N LEU A 56 -7.15 -4.61 2.65
CA LEU A 56 -5.93 -4.63 3.46
C LEU A 56 -5.77 -3.41 4.35
N ILE A 57 -6.24 -2.23 3.96
CA ILE A 57 -6.01 -0.99 4.71
C ILE A 57 -7.14 -0.75 5.71
N SER A 58 -6.77 -0.53 6.97
CA SER A 58 -7.70 -0.38 8.09
C SER A 58 -7.76 1.02 8.72
N ASP A 59 -7.07 2.00 8.12
CA ASP A 59 -7.11 3.41 8.53
C ASP A 59 -8.54 3.96 8.55
N HIS A 60 -8.73 5.03 9.33
CA HIS A 60 -10.02 5.70 9.48
C HIS A 60 -9.92 7.18 9.13
N LEU A 61 -10.11 7.49 7.86
CA LEU A 61 -9.93 8.84 7.33
C LEU A 61 -11.21 9.67 7.50
N GLU A 62 -11.11 10.79 8.21
CA GLU A 62 -12.21 11.74 8.32
C GLU A 62 -12.62 12.30 6.94
N PRO A 63 -13.91 12.63 6.73
CA PRO A 63 -14.39 13.15 5.46
C PRO A 63 -13.85 14.57 5.19
N ILE A 64 -13.60 14.90 3.93
CA ILE A 64 -13.39 16.29 3.50
C ILE A 64 -14.74 16.86 3.05
N ASP A 65 -15.44 17.53 3.95
CA ASP A 65 -16.70 18.22 3.65
C ASP A 65 -16.61 19.73 3.93
N PRO A 66 -16.34 20.56 2.90
CA PRO A 66 -16.20 22.01 3.08
C PRO A 66 -17.49 22.72 3.55
N LEU A 67 -18.64 22.07 3.44
CA LEU A 67 -19.95 22.59 3.88
C LEU A 67 -20.33 22.11 5.28
N GLY A 68 -19.93 20.89 5.64
CA GLY A 68 -20.24 20.26 6.93
C GLY A 68 -19.25 20.58 8.05
N PHE A 69 -18.00 20.94 7.72
CA PHE A 69 -16.92 21.08 8.72
C PHE A 69 -17.25 22.08 9.84
N HIS A 70 -17.73 23.29 9.50
CA HIS A 70 -18.28 24.23 10.46
C HIS A 70 -19.62 24.80 9.95
N PRO A 71 -20.76 24.44 10.56
CA PRO A 71 -22.07 24.92 10.12
C PRO A 71 -22.14 26.44 10.01
N GLY A 72 -22.60 26.94 8.87
CA GLY A 72 -22.69 28.39 8.60
C GLY A 72 -21.41 29.02 8.05
N THR A 73 -20.34 28.24 7.89
CA THR A 73 -19.11 28.64 7.18
C THR A 73 -18.95 27.76 5.94
N SER A 74 -18.53 28.35 4.82
CA SER A 74 -18.17 27.59 3.61
C SER A 74 -16.67 27.73 3.38
N TYR A 75 -15.96 26.61 3.53
CA TYR A 75 -14.55 26.54 3.19
C TYR A 75 -14.38 26.31 1.69
N ARG A 76 -13.26 26.81 1.16
CA ARG A 76 -12.84 26.52 -0.22
C ARG A 76 -11.45 25.94 -0.17
N TRP A 77 -11.31 24.84 -0.88
CA TRP A 77 -10.03 24.22 -1.18
C TRP A 77 -10.06 23.78 -2.65
N TYR A 78 -8.88 23.53 -3.19
CA TYR A 78 -8.69 23.18 -4.57
C TYR A 78 -7.77 21.97 -4.61
N PRO A 79 -8.31 20.76 -4.86
CA PRO A 79 -7.47 19.61 -5.14
C PRO A 79 -6.64 19.92 -6.38
N THR A 80 -5.37 19.56 -6.33
CA THR A 80 -4.47 19.62 -7.47
C THR A 80 -4.01 18.23 -7.83
N TYR A 81 -3.92 17.94 -9.11
CA TYR A 81 -3.61 16.61 -9.61
C TYR A 81 -3.01 16.73 -11.01
N LEU A 82 -2.32 15.68 -11.44
CA LEU A 82 -1.97 15.54 -12.85
C LEU A 82 -3.23 15.13 -13.61
N GLU A 83 -3.68 15.96 -14.53
CA GLU A 83 -4.90 15.68 -15.26
C GLU A 83 -4.68 14.52 -16.24
N PRO A 84 -5.52 13.45 -16.22
CA PRO A 84 -5.23 12.22 -16.92
C PRO A 84 -4.96 12.33 -18.43
N ASP A 85 -5.63 13.23 -19.16
CA ASP A 85 -5.46 13.31 -20.62
C ASP A 85 -4.24 14.16 -21.03
N SER A 86 -4.06 15.29 -20.37
CA SER A 86 -3.02 16.28 -20.67
C SER A 86 -1.72 16.00 -19.90
N GLY A 87 -1.80 15.31 -18.77
CA GLY A 87 -0.77 15.19 -17.71
C GLY A 87 -0.15 16.52 -17.33
N SER A 88 -0.92 17.59 -17.51
CA SER A 88 -0.56 18.90 -16.98
C SER A 88 -1.02 18.97 -15.53
N GLN A 89 -0.25 19.68 -14.71
CA GLN A 89 -0.71 20.02 -13.37
C GLN A 89 -1.99 20.83 -13.49
N GLN A 90 -3.09 20.26 -13.04
CA GLN A 90 -4.36 20.94 -12.98
C GLN A 90 -4.73 21.22 -11.54
N ARG A 91 -5.54 22.26 -11.43
CA ARG A 91 -6.26 22.62 -10.23
C ARG A 91 -7.73 22.46 -10.57
N ALA A 92 -8.49 21.71 -9.78
CA ALA A 92 -9.93 21.68 -9.97
C ALA A 92 -10.49 23.11 -9.83
N THR A 93 -10.94 23.70 -10.93
CA THR A 93 -11.40 25.10 -10.99
C THR A 93 -12.88 25.24 -11.34
N ALA A 94 -13.57 24.15 -11.73
CA ALA A 94 -14.99 24.21 -12.12
C ALA A 94 -15.99 23.95 -10.98
N SER A 95 -15.59 23.36 -9.85
CA SER A 95 -16.44 23.13 -8.67
C SER A 95 -15.59 23.11 -7.39
N SER A 96 -15.56 24.22 -6.64
CA SER A 96 -14.75 24.38 -5.41
C SER A 96 -15.28 23.58 -4.20
N GLN A 97 -15.84 22.39 -4.44
CA GLN A 97 -16.59 21.58 -3.48
C GLN A 97 -16.35 20.09 -3.74
N LEU A 98 -15.11 19.69 -4.07
CA LEU A 98 -14.80 18.26 -3.96
C LEU A 98 -15.07 17.87 -2.51
N GLN A 99 -16.11 17.06 -2.33
CA GLN A 99 -16.42 16.37 -1.10
C GLN A 99 -15.79 15.00 -1.22
N VAL A 100 -15.03 14.62 -0.20
CA VAL A 100 -14.47 13.27 -0.06
C VAL A 100 -15.16 12.67 1.15
N ALA A 101 -15.82 11.54 0.96
CA ALA A 101 -16.47 10.84 2.07
C ALA A 101 -15.43 10.31 3.07
N ALA A 102 -15.91 9.92 4.24
CA ALA A 102 -15.06 9.27 5.22
C ALA A 102 -14.52 7.97 4.62
N ASP A 103 -13.28 7.61 4.97
CA ASP A 103 -12.65 6.37 4.52
C ASP A 103 -12.58 6.25 2.99
N THR A 104 -12.58 7.36 2.24
CA THR A 104 -12.54 7.35 0.77
C THR A 104 -11.28 8.04 0.23
N LEU A 105 -10.70 7.47 -0.82
CA LEU A 105 -9.74 8.11 -1.71
C LEU A 105 -10.38 8.33 -3.09
N VAL A 106 -10.43 9.58 -3.54
CA VAL A 106 -10.96 9.91 -4.88
C VAL A 106 -9.83 9.91 -5.90
N ILE A 107 -9.90 9.02 -6.90
CA ILE A 107 -8.83 8.87 -7.89
C ILE A 107 -9.37 9.19 -9.28
N PHE A 108 -8.89 10.29 -9.86
CA PHE A 108 -9.19 10.62 -11.24
C PHE A 108 -8.37 9.73 -12.18
N VAL A 109 -9.04 9.02 -13.08
CA VAL A 109 -8.38 8.07 -13.98
C VAL A 109 -8.68 8.37 -15.44
N GLY A 110 -7.73 8.04 -16.31
CA GLY A 110 -7.90 8.17 -17.76
C GLY A 110 -6.78 7.50 -18.56
N GLY A 111 -6.89 7.58 -19.87
CA GLY A 111 -5.86 7.12 -20.78
C GLY A 111 -5.24 8.25 -21.59
N ARG A 112 -3.95 8.15 -21.86
CA ARG A 112 -3.29 9.06 -22.80
C ARG A 112 -2.09 8.42 -23.46
N ASP A 113 -1.70 8.93 -24.62
CA ASP A 113 -0.47 8.49 -25.27
C ASP A 113 0.74 8.97 -24.46
N LEU A 114 1.47 8.01 -23.86
CA LEU A 114 2.68 8.23 -23.07
C LEU A 114 3.97 8.00 -23.85
N SER A 115 3.89 7.72 -25.16
CA SER A 115 5.07 7.46 -26.00
C SER A 115 6.13 8.57 -25.93
N LYS A 116 5.71 9.83 -25.68
CA LYS A 116 6.60 10.98 -25.51
C LYS A 116 7.47 10.94 -24.25
N TYR A 117 7.11 10.14 -23.24
CA TYR A 117 7.89 9.93 -22.01
C TYR A 117 8.82 8.72 -22.11
N GLY A 118 8.75 7.98 -23.23
CA GLY A 118 9.53 6.77 -23.48
C GLY A 118 8.62 5.61 -23.87
N VAL A 119 9.11 4.74 -24.74
CA VAL A 119 8.34 3.60 -25.30
C VAL A 119 7.89 2.58 -24.23
N TYR A 120 8.49 2.64 -23.03
CA TYR A 120 8.22 1.72 -21.93
C TYR A 120 7.31 2.27 -20.83
N THR A 121 6.92 3.55 -20.90
CA THR A 121 6.00 4.13 -19.89
C THR A 121 4.61 3.52 -20.04
N SER A 122 4.21 2.70 -19.07
CA SER A 122 2.93 1.99 -19.05
C SER A 122 1.83 2.83 -18.38
N ALA A 123 2.14 3.49 -17.29
CA ALA A 123 1.23 4.41 -16.60
C ALA A 123 2.02 5.43 -15.79
N VAL A 124 1.28 6.36 -15.18
CA VAL A 124 1.78 7.31 -14.20
C VAL A 124 0.66 7.59 -13.19
N GLY A 125 0.96 7.39 -11.91
CA GLY A 125 0.08 7.61 -10.79
C GLY A 125 0.75 8.38 -9.67
N GLY A 126 -0.06 9.02 -8.83
CA GLY A 126 0.47 9.69 -7.65
C GLY A 126 -0.59 10.42 -6.84
N PRO A 127 -0.24 10.82 -5.61
CA PRO A 127 -1.16 11.50 -4.73
C PRO A 127 -1.44 12.92 -5.24
N GLY A 128 -2.65 13.37 -4.99
CA GLY A 128 -3.05 14.73 -5.26
C GLY A 128 -2.46 15.71 -4.25
N GLY A 129 -2.20 16.93 -4.71
CA GLY A 129 -1.86 18.07 -3.86
C GLY A 129 -3.10 18.82 -3.38
N ILE A 130 -2.89 19.78 -2.50
CA ILE A 130 -3.94 20.66 -1.97
C ILE A 130 -3.53 22.10 -2.23
N GLU A 131 -4.45 22.94 -2.72
CA GLU A 131 -4.34 24.40 -2.71
C GLU A 131 -5.52 24.98 -1.90
N PHE A 132 -5.34 26.13 -1.23
CA PHE A 132 -6.40 26.77 -0.45
C PHE A 132 -6.57 28.25 -0.79
N ALA A 133 -7.75 28.80 -0.49
CA ALA A 133 -8.00 30.24 -0.54
C ALA A 133 -7.77 30.88 0.84
N THR A 134 -7.15 32.05 0.87
CA THR A 134 -7.04 32.90 2.07
C THR A 134 -8.34 33.71 2.30
N PRO A 135 -8.70 34.07 3.56
CA PRO A 135 -7.97 33.87 4.80
C PRO A 135 -8.08 32.45 5.37
N ALA A 136 -6.96 31.97 5.94
CA ALA A 136 -6.75 30.59 6.39
C ALA A 136 -7.50 30.28 7.69
N ASN A 137 -8.43 29.32 7.64
CA ASN A 137 -8.75 28.56 8.85
C ASN A 137 -7.73 27.42 8.94
N MET A 138 -6.82 27.52 9.89
CA MET A 138 -5.76 26.53 10.11
C MET A 138 -6.31 25.17 10.53
N GLU A 139 -7.42 25.13 11.25
CA GLU A 139 -8.08 23.88 11.65
C GLU A 139 -8.62 23.13 10.42
N TRP A 140 -9.28 23.84 9.50
CA TRP A 140 -9.73 23.27 8.23
C TRP A 140 -8.56 22.78 7.38
N PHE A 141 -7.45 23.49 7.46
CA PHE A 141 -6.30 23.16 6.64
C PHE A 141 -5.53 21.95 7.19
N ASP A 142 -5.36 21.85 8.50
CA ASP A 142 -4.88 20.62 9.15
C ASP A 142 -5.79 19.45 8.82
N HIS A 143 -7.11 19.65 8.86
CA HIS A 143 -8.10 18.65 8.48
C HIS A 143 -7.92 18.11 7.05
N LEU A 144 -7.65 18.99 6.08
CA LEU A 144 -7.39 18.58 4.69
C LEU A 144 -6.15 17.70 4.56
N LEU A 145 -5.15 17.88 5.42
CA LEU A 145 -3.85 17.21 5.34
C LEU A 145 -3.78 15.94 6.17
N ASN A 146 -4.39 15.93 7.36
CA ASN A 146 -4.31 14.80 8.28
C ASN A 146 -5.55 13.92 8.28
N ARG A 147 -6.73 14.46 7.92
CA ARG A 147 -8.01 13.75 7.98
C ARG A 147 -8.20 12.93 9.26
N GLY A 148 -7.79 13.48 10.41
CA GLY A 148 -7.86 12.81 11.71
C GLY A 148 -6.68 11.89 12.07
N GLU A 149 -5.77 11.61 11.13
CA GLU A 149 -4.68 10.66 11.34
C GLU A 149 -3.52 11.23 12.17
N ALA A 150 -3.12 10.46 13.18
CA ALA A 150 -2.15 10.87 14.18
C ALA A 150 -0.71 10.64 13.68
N GLY A 151 -0.07 11.72 13.22
CA GLY A 151 1.29 11.66 12.69
C GLY A 151 1.37 12.13 11.24
N ALA A 152 0.22 12.35 10.61
CA ALA A 152 0.11 12.99 9.31
C ALA A 152 0.50 14.47 9.42
N VAL A 153 0.62 15.10 8.25
CA VAL A 153 1.02 16.51 8.15
C VAL A 153 0.01 17.37 8.90
N HIS A 154 0.50 18.19 9.82
CA HIS A 154 -0.30 19.17 10.54
C HIS A 154 0.52 20.43 10.80
N PHE A 155 -0.13 21.50 11.22
CA PHE A 155 0.51 22.75 11.54
C PHE A 155 0.99 22.78 13.00
N GLU A 156 2.28 23.03 13.19
CA GLU A 156 2.91 23.25 14.48
C GLU A 156 3.53 24.65 14.54
N GLY A 157 2.95 25.54 15.35
CA GLY A 157 3.62 26.77 15.77
C GLY A 157 4.13 27.67 14.63
N GLN A 158 3.31 27.88 13.58
CA GLN A 158 3.61 28.66 12.37
C GLN A 158 4.34 27.91 11.24
N SER A 159 4.50 26.59 11.33
CA SER A 159 5.11 25.76 10.29
C SER A 159 4.43 24.41 10.19
N TYR A 160 4.71 23.67 9.11
CA TYR A 160 4.29 22.27 9.01
C TYR A 160 5.11 21.37 9.93
N SER A 161 4.49 20.30 10.39
CA SER A 161 5.16 19.20 11.09
C SER A 161 6.34 18.69 10.25
N SER A 162 7.52 18.64 10.85
CA SER A 162 8.69 18.05 10.20
C SER A 162 8.66 16.53 10.33
N ASN A 163 8.91 15.81 9.24
CA ASN A 163 8.92 14.34 9.18
C ASN A 163 7.60 13.70 9.63
N PRO A 164 6.50 13.89 8.89
CA PRO A 164 5.27 13.15 9.17
C PRO A 164 5.56 11.65 9.14
N THR A 165 4.86 10.91 10.01
CA THR A 165 4.97 9.45 10.14
C THR A 165 3.72 8.74 9.64
N ASP A 166 2.78 9.52 9.10
CA ASP A 166 1.49 9.04 8.63
C ASP A 166 1.09 9.75 7.34
N PHE A 167 0.11 9.19 6.62
CA PHE A 167 -0.31 9.67 5.31
C PHE A 167 -1.82 9.56 5.09
N ALA A 168 -2.48 10.71 4.90
CA ALA A 168 -3.93 10.78 4.75
C ALA A 168 -4.34 11.60 3.51
N PRO A 169 -4.05 11.11 2.28
CA PRO A 169 -4.39 11.84 1.08
C PRO A 169 -5.91 11.97 0.91
N TRP A 170 -6.35 12.98 0.15
CA TRP A 170 -7.74 13.02 -0.34
C TRP A 170 -7.96 12.03 -1.50
N GLY A 171 -6.87 11.59 -2.12
CA GLY A 171 -6.85 10.81 -3.35
C GLY A 171 -5.77 11.30 -4.29
N GLY A 172 -6.00 11.20 -5.60
CA GLY A 172 -4.99 11.55 -6.60
C GLY A 172 -5.45 11.33 -8.04
N ALA A 173 -4.51 11.00 -8.90
CA ALA A 173 -4.81 10.67 -10.28
C ALA A 173 -3.87 9.58 -10.82
N ILE A 174 -4.37 8.79 -11.76
CA ILE A 174 -3.62 7.78 -12.50
C ILE A 174 -3.96 7.92 -13.98
N PHE A 175 -2.97 7.83 -14.86
CA PHE A 175 -3.24 7.71 -16.29
C PHE A 175 -2.40 6.63 -16.96
N PHE A 176 -3.07 5.84 -17.78
CA PHE A 176 -2.49 4.67 -18.46
C PHE A 176 -2.14 5.00 -19.90
N ASN A 177 -1.11 4.34 -20.42
CA ASN A 177 -0.67 4.53 -21.79
C ASN A 177 -1.71 3.97 -22.78
N SER A 178 -2.49 4.86 -23.39
CA SER A 178 -3.53 4.49 -24.35
C SER A 178 -2.98 3.96 -25.68
N ALA A 179 -1.67 4.09 -25.92
CA ALA A 179 -1.00 3.59 -27.12
C ALA A 179 -0.43 2.17 -26.94
N ARG A 180 -0.57 1.57 -25.75
CA ARG A 180 -0.09 0.22 -25.42
C ARG A 180 -1.21 -0.81 -25.58
N GLU A 181 -0.85 -2.02 -26.00
CA GLU A 181 -1.74 -3.17 -25.95
C GLU A 181 -1.76 -3.72 -24.52
N TRP A 182 -2.95 -3.98 -24.00
CA TRP A 182 -3.16 -4.35 -22.59
C TRP A 182 -3.86 -5.70 -22.47
N ASN A 183 -3.45 -6.48 -21.47
CA ASN A 183 -4.21 -7.59 -20.91
C ASN A 183 -5.00 -7.07 -19.71
N PHE A 184 -6.33 -7.12 -19.78
CA PHE A 184 -7.23 -6.68 -18.69
C PHE A 184 -7.77 -7.83 -17.84
N SER A 185 -7.32 -9.07 -18.08
CA SER A 185 -7.75 -10.23 -17.31
C SER A 185 -7.31 -10.13 -15.85
N THR A 186 -8.20 -10.45 -14.92
CA THR A 186 -7.90 -10.52 -13.47
C THR A 186 -7.61 -11.94 -12.99
N THR A 187 -7.70 -12.93 -13.88
CA THR A 187 -7.56 -14.37 -13.54
C THR A 187 -6.54 -15.11 -14.39
N ASP A 188 -6.08 -14.51 -15.48
CA ASP A 188 -5.16 -15.11 -16.44
C ASP A 188 -4.21 -14.06 -17.02
N ALA A 189 -2.98 -14.05 -16.51
CA ALA A 189 -1.91 -13.14 -16.94
C ALA A 189 -1.50 -13.36 -18.41
N GLU A 190 -1.86 -14.49 -19.02
CA GLU A 190 -1.56 -14.85 -20.41
C GLU A 190 -2.78 -14.77 -21.35
N ALA A 191 -3.90 -14.19 -20.89
CA ALA A 191 -5.13 -14.09 -21.70
C ALA A 191 -4.94 -13.32 -23.02
N SER A 192 -3.91 -12.47 -23.10
CA SER A 192 -3.49 -11.82 -24.34
C SER A 192 -1.98 -11.59 -24.37
N GLU A 193 -1.47 -11.16 -25.53
CA GLU A 193 -0.07 -10.72 -25.69
C GLU A 193 0.17 -9.28 -25.19
N GLY A 194 -0.87 -8.63 -24.68
CA GLY A 194 -0.79 -7.29 -24.12
C GLY A 194 -0.08 -7.27 -22.77
N VAL A 195 0.32 -6.07 -22.36
CA VAL A 195 0.91 -5.79 -21.06
C VAL A 195 -0.12 -5.96 -19.97
N ASP A 196 0.26 -6.59 -18.87
CA ASP A 196 -0.64 -6.84 -17.75
C ASP A 196 -1.07 -5.53 -17.06
N PHE A 197 -2.35 -5.18 -17.25
CA PHE A 197 -2.93 -3.97 -16.70
C PHE A 197 -3.09 -4.06 -15.17
N LEU A 198 -3.35 -5.25 -14.64
CA LEU A 198 -3.61 -5.43 -13.21
C LEU A 198 -2.37 -5.10 -12.38
N SER A 199 -1.22 -5.64 -12.76
CA SER A 199 0.07 -5.36 -12.11
C SER A 199 0.42 -3.88 -12.14
N ILE A 200 0.21 -3.22 -13.28
CA ILE A 200 0.45 -1.77 -13.42
C ILE A 200 -0.56 -0.98 -12.56
N ALA A 201 -1.84 -1.34 -12.54
CA ALA A 201 -2.82 -0.66 -11.70
C ALA A 201 -2.48 -0.78 -10.20
N LEU A 202 -2.05 -1.96 -9.75
CA LEU A 202 -1.57 -2.17 -8.38
C LEU A 202 -0.35 -1.30 -8.06
N HIS A 203 0.60 -1.21 -8.98
CA HIS A 203 1.80 -0.36 -8.87
C HIS A 203 1.43 1.12 -8.72
N GLU A 204 0.59 1.63 -9.61
CA GLU A 204 0.22 3.06 -9.58
C GLU A 204 -0.63 3.43 -8.37
N LEU A 205 -1.45 2.50 -7.86
CA LEU A 205 -2.17 2.70 -6.60
C LEU A 205 -1.21 2.81 -5.41
N ILE A 206 -0.13 2.04 -5.38
CA ILE A 206 0.91 2.18 -4.34
C ILE A 206 1.57 3.58 -4.39
N HIS A 207 1.78 4.13 -5.60
CA HIS A 207 2.21 5.52 -5.73
C HIS A 207 1.18 6.51 -5.16
N VAL A 208 -0.11 6.33 -5.46
CA VAL A 208 -1.19 7.15 -4.87
C VAL A 208 -1.20 7.06 -3.34
N LEU A 209 -0.92 5.87 -2.79
CA LEU A 209 -0.78 5.62 -1.35
C LEU A 209 0.52 6.17 -0.74
N GLY A 210 1.38 6.82 -1.54
CA GLY A 210 2.46 7.68 -1.03
C GLY A 210 3.86 7.10 -1.13
N ILE A 211 4.03 5.84 -1.57
CA ILE A 211 5.36 5.31 -1.91
C ILE A 211 5.92 6.09 -3.10
N GLY A 212 7.16 6.55 -2.96
CA GLY A 212 7.78 7.45 -3.93
C GLY A 212 7.35 8.90 -3.81
N ASN A 213 6.52 9.30 -2.85
CA ASN A 213 6.22 10.72 -2.66
C ASN A 213 7.45 11.48 -2.13
N THR A 214 8.16 12.19 -2.99
CA THR A 214 9.40 12.93 -2.64
C THR A 214 9.15 14.33 -2.09
N SER A 215 7.89 14.71 -1.87
CA SER A 215 7.55 15.95 -1.17
C SER A 215 8.21 15.98 0.21
N PRO A 216 8.75 17.13 0.66
CA PRO A 216 9.29 17.25 2.02
C PRO A 216 8.22 17.12 3.11
N LEU A 217 6.94 17.15 2.73
CA LEU A 217 5.80 16.93 3.61
C LEU A 217 5.22 15.51 3.48
N SER A 218 5.89 14.57 2.80
CA SER A 218 5.45 13.16 2.81
C SER A 218 6.07 12.39 3.97
N SER A 219 5.47 11.26 4.33
CA SER A 219 6.04 10.29 5.28
C SER A 219 7.11 9.37 4.64
N TRP A 220 7.13 9.27 3.31
CA TRP A 220 8.15 8.56 2.54
C TRP A 220 9.51 9.26 2.52
N SER A 221 9.55 10.55 2.14
CA SER A 221 10.81 11.27 1.90
C SER A 221 11.76 11.30 3.11
N PRO A 222 11.30 11.44 4.36
CA PRO A 222 12.15 11.38 5.55
C PRO A 222 12.85 10.03 5.74
N LEU A 223 12.28 8.95 5.22
CA LEU A 223 12.81 7.60 5.31
C LEU A 223 13.84 7.31 4.22
N VAL A 224 13.83 8.01 3.09
CA VAL A 224 14.86 7.82 2.05
C VAL A 224 16.15 8.56 2.40
N LYS A 225 17.19 7.83 2.80
CA LYS A 225 18.52 8.36 3.16
C LYS A 225 19.61 7.62 2.40
N ASN A 226 20.52 8.37 1.79
CA ASN A 226 21.67 7.84 1.06
C ASN A 226 21.28 6.76 0.02
N GLY A 227 20.17 6.96 -0.69
CA GLY A 227 19.65 6.03 -1.70
C GLY A 227 19.00 4.76 -1.14
N HIS A 228 18.67 4.71 0.15
CA HIS A 228 17.99 3.57 0.77
C HIS A 228 16.78 4.05 1.58
N PHE A 229 15.68 3.31 1.55
CA PHE A 229 14.52 3.57 2.40
C PHE A 229 14.73 2.92 3.77
N GLN A 230 14.67 3.73 4.82
CA GLN A 230 15.04 3.38 6.20
C GLN A 230 13.85 2.94 7.05
N GLY A 231 12.76 2.50 6.40
CA GLY A 231 11.60 1.96 7.08
C GLY A 231 11.96 0.66 7.83
N PRO A 232 11.62 0.53 9.13
CA PRO A 232 11.98 -0.64 9.91
C PRO A 232 11.34 -1.95 9.42
N LEU A 233 10.09 -1.93 8.97
CA LEU A 233 9.42 -3.13 8.45
C LEU A 233 9.95 -3.49 7.08
N ALA A 234 10.08 -2.53 6.17
CA ALA A 234 10.69 -2.75 4.85
C ALA A 234 12.13 -3.27 4.97
N THR A 235 12.88 -2.84 5.99
CA THR A 235 14.22 -3.39 6.29
C THR A 235 14.15 -4.86 6.72
N ILE A 236 13.17 -5.25 7.53
CA ILE A 236 12.97 -6.66 7.94
C ILE A 236 12.61 -7.50 6.72
N SER A 237 11.59 -7.09 5.96
CA SER A 237 11.14 -7.76 4.74
C SER A 237 12.26 -7.90 3.70
N ASN A 238 13.16 -6.92 3.63
CA ASN A 238 14.33 -6.95 2.76
C ASN A 238 15.56 -7.59 3.46
N THR A 239 15.37 -8.73 4.11
CA THR A 239 16.45 -9.55 4.70
C THR A 239 17.32 -8.85 5.76
N GLY A 240 16.75 -7.88 6.47
CA GLY A 240 17.43 -7.09 7.50
C GLY A 240 18.29 -5.93 6.98
N THR A 241 18.22 -5.63 5.68
CA THR A 241 18.94 -4.49 5.06
C THR A 241 17.95 -3.48 4.50
N PRO A 242 18.12 -2.16 4.76
CA PRO A 242 17.27 -1.14 4.14
C PRO A 242 17.22 -1.30 2.61
N PRO A 243 16.04 -1.37 1.98
CA PRO A 243 15.92 -1.52 0.53
C PRO A 243 16.52 -0.33 -0.22
N ILE A 244 17.20 -0.63 -1.33
CA ILE A 244 17.83 0.35 -2.21
C ILE A 244 16.73 1.00 -3.07
N CYS A 245 16.71 2.33 -3.13
CA CYS A 245 15.84 3.08 -4.03
C CYS A 245 16.57 3.42 -5.34
N THR A 246 15.81 3.64 -6.40
CA THR A 246 16.28 4.29 -7.63
C THR A 246 16.79 5.72 -7.37
N GLY A 247 17.52 6.28 -8.34
CA GLY A 247 18.07 7.63 -8.24
C GLY A 247 17.01 8.75 -8.12
N ASP A 248 15.82 8.53 -8.70
CA ASP A 248 14.64 9.39 -8.57
C ASP A 248 13.94 9.24 -7.19
N LYS A 249 14.27 8.19 -6.43
CA LYS A 249 13.72 7.84 -5.11
C LYS A 249 12.24 7.46 -5.12
N LEU A 250 11.70 7.11 -6.28
CA LEU A 250 10.29 6.76 -6.45
C LEU A 250 10.05 5.25 -6.37
N HIS A 251 11.06 4.48 -6.77
CA HIS A 251 10.95 3.04 -6.94
C HIS A 251 12.02 2.31 -6.11
N TRP A 252 11.83 1.02 -5.97
CA TRP A 252 12.91 0.12 -5.61
C TRP A 252 13.90 0.01 -6.77
N SER A 253 15.17 -0.09 -6.44
CA SER A 253 16.21 -0.40 -7.42
C SER A 253 15.98 -1.81 -7.97
N ALA A 254 16.15 -2.00 -9.29
CA ALA A 254 16.15 -3.31 -9.95
C ALA A 254 17.25 -4.28 -9.45
N GLN A 255 18.09 -3.84 -8.51
CA GLN A 255 19.02 -4.72 -7.78
C GLN A 255 18.32 -5.56 -6.71
N ILE A 256 17.09 -5.22 -6.34
CA ILE A 256 16.26 -6.05 -5.46
C ILE A 256 15.51 -7.03 -6.37
N GLU A 257 16.18 -8.12 -6.74
CA GLU A 257 15.67 -9.08 -7.74
C GLU A 257 14.59 -10.02 -7.17
N GLU A 258 14.52 -10.16 -5.85
CA GLU A 258 13.63 -11.11 -5.19
C GLU A 258 13.11 -10.58 -3.85
N ASN A 259 11.80 -10.63 -3.70
CA ASN A 259 11.05 -10.55 -2.46
C ASN A 259 9.88 -11.56 -2.54
N HIS A 260 8.87 -11.44 -1.70
CA HIS A 260 7.87 -12.46 -1.50
C HIS A 260 6.46 -11.90 -1.71
N THR A 261 5.64 -12.57 -2.53
CA THR A 261 4.28 -12.14 -2.84
C THR A 261 3.37 -12.07 -1.62
N ALA A 262 2.50 -11.06 -1.58
CA ALA A 262 1.27 -11.14 -0.79
C ALA A 262 0.26 -12.06 -1.50
N GLU A 263 -0.60 -12.78 -0.77
CA GLU A 263 -1.64 -13.61 -1.42
C GLU A 263 -2.68 -12.74 -2.15
N ALA A 264 -2.75 -12.87 -3.49
CA ALA A 264 -3.75 -12.21 -4.34
C ALA A 264 -3.83 -12.86 -5.74
N PHE A 265 -4.96 -12.70 -6.43
CA PHE A 265 -5.11 -13.04 -7.86
C PHE A 265 -4.62 -14.46 -8.26
N GLY A 266 -4.81 -15.43 -7.37
CA GLY A 266 -4.40 -16.82 -7.59
C GLY A 266 -2.93 -17.12 -7.29
N LEU A 267 -2.14 -16.13 -6.89
CA LEU A 267 -0.78 -16.30 -6.40
C LEU A 267 -0.77 -16.47 -4.88
N PRO A 268 -0.10 -17.52 -4.36
CA PRO A 268 -0.04 -17.77 -2.92
C PRO A 268 0.89 -16.78 -2.21
N GLN A 269 0.71 -16.65 -0.90
CA GLN A 269 1.63 -15.92 -0.02
C GLN A 269 3.05 -16.50 -0.12
N ALA A 270 4.04 -15.63 0.03
CA ALA A 270 5.44 -15.97 0.17
C ALA A 270 6.07 -16.69 -1.03
N GLN A 271 5.63 -16.39 -2.26
CA GLN A 271 6.33 -16.83 -3.47
C GLN A 271 7.39 -15.82 -3.89
N PRO A 272 8.56 -16.27 -4.38
CA PRO A 272 9.57 -15.37 -4.93
C PRO A 272 9.03 -14.55 -6.10
N GLN A 273 9.20 -13.22 -6.04
CA GLN A 273 8.88 -12.27 -7.11
C GLN A 273 9.77 -11.02 -6.96
N GLU A 274 10.09 -10.36 -8.07
CA GLU A 274 10.60 -8.98 -8.00
C GLU A 274 9.56 -8.09 -7.28
N PRO A 275 9.99 -7.14 -6.41
CA PRO A 275 9.07 -6.20 -5.78
C PRO A 275 8.24 -5.45 -6.83
N LEU A 276 6.95 -5.24 -6.55
CA LEU A 276 6.06 -4.61 -7.51
C LEU A 276 6.51 -3.17 -7.81
N MET A 277 7.09 -2.47 -6.85
CA MET A 277 7.53 -1.08 -7.02
C MET A 277 8.92 -0.92 -7.65
N THR A 278 9.47 -1.92 -8.36
CA THR A 278 10.59 -1.68 -9.28
C THR A 278 10.08 -1.02 -10.58
N PRO A 279 10.90 -0.23 -11.29
CA PRO A 279 10.43 0.55 -12.45
C PRO A 279 10.16 -0.30 -13.71
N ALA A 280 10.47 -1.60 -13.68
CA ALA A 280 10.33 -2.51 -14.81
C ALA A 280 9.08 -3.39 -14.72
N THR A 281 8.37 -3.40 -13.59
CA THR A 281 7.22 -4.27 -13.37
C THR A 281 6.11 -3.98 -14.38
N GLY A 282 5.50 -5.05 -14.88
CA GLY A 282 4.51 -5.00 -15.97
C GLY A 282 5.02 -4.43 -17.31
N THR A 283 6.30 -4.11 -17.49
CA THR A 283 6.82 -3.74 -18.83
C THR A 283 7.05 -4.96 -19.73
N THR A 284 7.04 -6.16 -19.13
CA THR A 284 7.26 -7.43 -19.81
C THR A 284 6.13 -8.41 -19.54
N ARG A 285 5.83 -9.24 -20.54
CA ARG A 285 4.89 -10.36 -20.41
C ARG A 285 5.44 -11.35 -19.38
N SER A 286 4.65 -11.67 -18.37
CA SER A 286 4.94 -12.72 -17.39
C SER A 286 3.90 -13.83 -17.47
N ALA A 287 4.29 -15.05 -17.07
CA ALA A 287 3.37 -16.19 -16.96
C ALA A 287 2.43 -16.07 -15.75
N ASN A 288 2.75 -15.15 -14.83
CA ASN A 288 2.00 -14.85 -13.62
C ASN A 288 1.76 -13.34 -13.53
N PHE A 289 0.73 -12.93 -12.80
CA PHE A 289 0.59 -11.54 -12.37
C PHE A 289 1.83 -11.13 -11.54
N GLU A 290 2.21 -9.86 -11.60
CA GLU A 290 3.12 -9.25 -10.61
C GLU A 290 2.26 -8.49 -9.61
N ILE A 291 2.25 -8.97 -8.36
CA ILE A 291 1.39 -8.41 -7.31
C ILE A 291 2.25 -7.80 -6.20
N PRO A 292 1.67 -6.98 -5.30
CA PRO A 292 2.44 -6.39 -4.21
C PRO A 292 3.19 -7.46 -3.42
N THR A 293 4.48 -7.23 -3.22
CA THR A 293 5.31 -8.06 -2.35
C THR A 293 5.19 -7.60 -0.91
N ASP A 294 5.63 -8.45 0.01
CA ASP A 294 5.72 -8.13 1.43
C ASP A 294 6.57 -6.87 1.67
N LEU A 295 7.60 -6.60 0.84
CA LEU A 295 8.37 -5.36 0.88
C LEU A 295 7.51 -4.13 0.56
N ASP A 296 6.69 -4.19 -0.50
CA ASP A 296 5.83 -3.08 -0.91
C ASP A 296 4.82 -2.76 0.19
N LEU A 297 4.23 -3.81 0.77
CA LEU A 297 3.29 -3.70 1.89
C LEU A 297 3.96 -3.23 3.18
N ALA A 298 5.14 -3.73 3.52
CA ALA A 298 5.90 -3.29 4.69
C ALA A 298 6.27 -1.81 4.59
N ALA A 299 6.58 -1.32 3.39
CA ALA A 299 6.84 0.10 3.16
C ALA A 299 5.59 0.97 3.34
N LEU A 300 4.39 0.49 2.96
CA LEU A 300 3.13 1.19 3.26
C LEU A 300 2.91 1.35 4.77
N GLN A 301 3.16 0.29 5.55
CA GLN A 301 3.10 0.37 7.02
C GLN A 301 4.13 1.35 7.60
N ASP A 302 5.36 1.38 7.05
CA ASP A 302 6.41 2.27 7.52
C ASP A 302 6.11 3.76 7.26
N ILE A 303 5.23 4.08 6.30
CA ILE A 303 4.82 5.45 5.97
C ILE A 303 3.48 5.88 6.60
N GLY A 304 2.82 5.02 7.38
CA GLY A 304 1.62 5.40 8.13
C GLY A 304 0.55 4.33 8.18
N TRP A 305 0.23 3.76 7.01
CA TRP A 305 -0.96 2.95 6.80
C TRP A 305 -1.03 1.77 7.77
N GLU A 306 -2.12 1.68 8.52
CA GLU A 306 -2.51 0.48 9.23
C GLU A 306 -3.06 -0.57 8.27
N MET A 307 -2.48 -1.77 8.35
CA MET A 307 -2.95 -2.90 7.55
C MET A 307 -3.55 -4.00 8.41
N ASP A 308 -4.69 -4.53 7.94
CA ASP A 308 -5.38 -5.68 8.49
C ASP A 308 -5.16 -6.92 7.62
N PHE A 309 -4.34 -7.82 8.14
CA PHE A 309 -4.08 -9.13 7.53
C PHE A 309 -4.96 -10.25 8.10
N SER A 310 -5.97 -9.93 8.92
CA SER A 310 -6.82 -10.93 9.59
C SER A 310 -7.58 -11.85 8.62
N ASN A 311 -7.86 -11.37 7.41
CA ASN A 311 -8.52 -12.13 6.36
C ASN A 311 -7.54 -12.95 5.48
N LYS A 312 -6.22 -12.80 5.68
CA LYS A 312 -5.22 -13.56 4.91
C LYS A 312 -5.06 -14.96 5.47
N THR A 313 -5.07 -15.95 4.58
CA THR A 313 -4.99 -17.36 4.98
C THR A 313 -3.54 -17.77 5.12
N VAL A 314 -3.08 -17.97 6.35
CA VAL A 314 -1.77 -18.60 6.59
C VAL A 314 -1.97 -20.11 6.63
N ALA A 315 -1.57 -20.78 5.56
CA ALA A 315 -1.63 -22.23 5.43
C ALA A 315 -0.24 -22.85 5.65
N PRO A 316 0.14 -23.20 6.90
CA PRO A 316 1.42 -23.83 7.14
C PRO A 316 1.49 -25.23 6.52
N GLU A 317 2.63 -25.56 5.92
CA GLU A 317 2.92 -26.92 5.47
C GLU A 317 3.65 -27.69 6.58
N VAL A 318 3.18 -28.91 6.87
CA VAL A 318 3.89 -29.80 7.78
C VAL A 318 4.98 -30.52 7.00
N VAL A 319 6.24 -30.26 7.34
CA VAL A 319 7.41 -30.94 6.80
C VAL A 319 8.09 -31.78 7.89
N PHE A 320 9.03 -32.64 7.49
CA PHE A 320 9.79 -33.46 8.43
C PHE A 320 11.28 -33.35 8.13
N GLU A 321 12.04 -32.77 9.06
CA GLU A 321 13.50 -32.67 8.96
C GLU A 321 14.13 -33.52 10.07
N GLY A 322 15.08 -34.39 9.72
CA GLY A 322 15.72 -35.28 10.70
C GLY A 322 14.76 -36.25 11.43
N GLY A 323 13.49 -36.35 11.00
CA GLY A 323 12.45 -37.13 11.67
C GLY A 323 11.64 -36.37 12.73
N LEU A 324 11.91 -35.08 12.90
CA LEU A 324 11.14 -34.16 13.75
C LEU A 324 10.09 -33.43 12.90
N PRO A 325 8.90 -33.11 13.46
CA PRO A 325 7.89 -32.35 12.73
C PRO A 325 8.28 -30.88 12.71
N CYS A 326 8.25 -30.28 11.52
CA CYS A 326 8.44 -28.85 11.34
C CYS A 326 7.21 -28.24 10.64
N LEU A 327 6.96 -26.97 10.89
CA LEU A 327 5.94 -26.17 10.24
C LEU A 327 6.64 -25.15 9.35
N ALA A 328 6.45 -25.25 8.04
CA ALA A 328 6.82 -24.22 7.08
C ALA A 328 5.67 -23.20 7.01
N ILE A 329 5.90 -22.01 7.54
CA ILE A 329 4.90 -20.97 7.78
C ILE A 329 5.17 -19.83 6.79
N PRO A 330 4.28 -19.56 5.82
CA PRO A 330 4.39 -18.35 5.01
C PRO A 330 4.08 -17.15 5.90
N THR A 331 5.09 -16.33 6.19
CA THR A 331 4.96 -15.19 7.11
C THR A 331 4.70 -13.87 6.37
N ILE A 332 4.20 -12.88 7.10
CA ILE A 332 3.98 -11.50 6.66
C ILE A 332 4.76 -10.61 7.62
N THR A 333 5.52 -9.66 7.09
CA THR A 333 6.28 -8.71 7.91
C THR A 333 5.34 -7.86 8.77
N GLY A 334 5.68 -7.75 10.06
CA GLY A 334 4.87 -7.03 11.04
C GLY A 334 3.83 -7.89 11.77
N LEU A 335 3.78 -9.20 11.50
CA LEU A 335 3.00 -10.17 12.28
C LEU A 335 3.89 -11.08 13.13
N ARG A 336 3.35 -11.53 14.26
CA ARG A 336 3.94 -12.53 15.15
C ARG A 336 3.18 -13.84 15.05
N TYR A 337 3.92 -14.93 14.99
CA TYR A 337 3.41 -16.29 14.86
C TYR A 337 3.77 -17.12 16.09
N GLU A 338 2.80 -17.38 16.96
CA GLU A 338 2.96 -18.24 18.12
C GLU A 338 2.45 -19.64 17.79
N VAL A 339 3.35 -20.63 17.82
CA VAL A 339 2.99 -22.03 17.63
C VAL A 339 2.48 -22.59 18.95
N GLU A 340 1.29 -23.15 18.93
CA GLU A 340 0.68 -23.83 20.05
C GLU A 340 0.57 -25.32 19.75
N ARG A 341 0.72 -26.15 20.78
CA ARG A 341 0.67 -27.61 20.65
C ARG A 341 -0.19 -28.23 21.74
N ALA A 342 -0.90 -29.30 21.39
CA ALA A 342 -1.61 -30.12 22.36
C ALA A 342 -1.72 -31.60 21.97
N PRO A 343 -1.94 -32.50 22.94
CA PRO A 343 -2.33 -33.88 22.67
C PRO A 343 -3.79 -33.99 22.17
N SER A 344 -4.63 -32.97 22.43
CA SER A 344 -6.00 -32.86 21.95
C SER A 344 -6.37 -31.40 21.61
N PRO A 345 -7.34 -31.13 20.72
CA PRO A 345 -7.66 -29.76 20.29
C PRO A 345 -8.08 -28.79 21.41
N ASP A 346 -8.60 -29.32 22.53
CA ASP A 346 -9.15 -28.50 23.62
C ASP A 346 -8.07 -28.00 24.61
N GLU A 347 -6.81 -28.43 24.46
CA GLU A 347 -5.72 -28.21 25.43
C GLU A 347 -4.52 -27.45 24.82
N LEU A 348 -4.74 -26.66 23.76
CA LEU A 348 -3.69 -25.89 23.09
C LEU A 348 -2.97 -24.94 24.03
N ALA A 349 -1.65 -25.02 24.04
CA ALA A 349 -0.77 -24.15 24.81
C ALA A 349 0.42 -23.70 23.95
N PRO A 350 0.91 -22.47 24.14
CA PRO A 350 2.10 -21.96 23.46
C PRO A 350 3.33 -22.84 23.60
N LEU A 351 4.12 -22.90 22.54
CA LEU A 351 5.34 -23.70 22.46
C LEU A 351 6.49 -22.84 21.92
N GLY A 352 7.42 -22.50 22.80
CA GLY A 352 8.59 -21.70 22.46
C GLY A 352 8.30 -20.20 22.33
N ALA A 353 9.22 -19.48 21.69
CA ALA A 353 9.03 -18.08 21.38
C ALA A 353 8.25 -17.93 20.06
N ALA A 354 7.46 -16.87 19.94
CA ALA A 354 6.83 -16.50 18.68
C ALA A 354 7.88 -16.13 17.63
N LEU A 355 7.60 -16.46 16.37
CA LEU A 355 8.37 -16.00 15.21
C LEU A 355 7.91 -14.60 14.82
N GLU A 356 8.84 -13.72 14.47
CA GLU A 356 8.52 -12.46 13.80
C GLU A 356 8.50 -12.71 12.30
N GLY A 357 7.42 -12.36 11.62
CA GLY A 357 7.34 -12.48 10.17
C GLY A 357 8.33 -11.58 9.46
N ASP A 358 8.87 -12.09 8.35
CA ASP A 358 9.83 -11.39 7.47
C ASP A 358 9.42 -11.50 5.99
N GLY A 359 8.15 -11.85 5.74
CA GLY A 359 7.61 -12.06 4.39
C GLY A 359 7.96 -13.41 3.77
N SER A 360 8.96 -14.12 4.30
CA SER A 360 9.40 -15.41 3.77
C SER A 360 8.65 -16.59 4.37
N VAL A 361 8.89 -17.78 3.82
CA VAL A 361 8.50 -19.03 4.47
C VAL A 361 9.51 -19.36 5.58
N GLN A 362 9.08 -19.23 6.83
CA GLN A 362 9.89 -19.58 7.99
C GLN A 362 9.59 -20.99 8.47
N VAL A 363 10.63 -21.74 8.82
CA VAL A 363 10.49 -23.11 9.34
C VAL A 363 10.61 -23.10 10.85
N TRP A 364 9.57 -23.60 11.52
CA TRP A 364 9.56 -23.83 12.96
C TRP A 364 9.66 -25.32 13.24
N GLU A 365 10.54 -25.73 14.16
CA GLU A 365 10.79 -27.14 14.49
C GLU A 365 10.30 -27.48 15.90
N ASP A 366 9.59 -28.61 16.03
CA ASP A 366 9.30 -29.18 17.35
C ASP A 366 10.47 -30.04 17.82
N GLU A 367 11.36 -29.45 18.62
CA GLU A 367 12.53 -30.16 19.17
C GLU A 367 12.16 -31.27 20.16
N GLN A 368 10.94 -31.26 20.70
CA GLN A 368 10.50 -32.21 21.74
C GLN A 368 9.09 -32.73 21.44
N PRO A 369 8.87 -33.44 20.31
CA PRO A 369 7.55 -33.80 19.86
C PRO A 369 6.87 -34.77 20.83
N LEU A 370 5.57 -34.59 21.03
CA LEU A 370 4.79 -35.51 21.85
C LEU A 370 4.79 -36.92 21.23
N PRO A 371 4.90 -37.98 22.03
CA PRO A 371 4.80 -39.34 21.52
C PRO A 371 3.38 -39.59 20.98
N GLY A 372 3.29 -40.09 19.74
CA GLY A 372 2.01 -40.41 19.11
C GLY A 372 1.49 -39.27 18.23
N LYS A 373 0.32 -38.72 18.56
CA LYS A 373 -0.30 -37.63 17.79
C LYS A 373 -0.21 -36.32 18.56
N ALA A 374 0.03 -35.24 17.83
CA ALA A 374 -0.05 -33.89 18.33
C ALA A 374 -0.92 -33.05 17.39
N PHE A 375 -1.56 -32.04 17.94
CA PHE A 375 -2.25 -30.97 17.22
C PHE A 375 -1.40 -29.71 17.33
N TYR A 376 -1.26 -28.99 16.22
CA TYR A 376 -0.58 -27.71 16.17
C TYR A 376 -1.59 -26.64 15.74
N ARG A 377 -1.51 -25.46 16.34
CA ARG A 377 -2.21 -24.25 15.93
C ARG A 377 -1.19 -23.12 15.82
N ILE A 378 -1.39 -22.21 14.88
CA ILE A 378 -0.61 -20.98 14.79
C ILE A 378 -1.54 -19.85 15.21
N ALA A 379 -1.23 -19.19 16.31
CA ALA A 379 -1.86 -17.96 16.71
C ALA A 379 -1.09 -16.79 16.09
N ILE A 380 -1.81 -15.93 15.37
CA ILE A 380 -1.23 -14.78 14.67
C ILE A 380 -1.67 -13.53 15.40
N THR A 381 -0.73 -12.64 15.69
CA THR A 381 -0.98 -11.33 16.30
C THR A 381 -0.18 -10.28 15.56
N ALA A 382 -0.65 -9.03 15.53
CA ALA A 382 0.19 -7.94 15.05
C ALA A 382 1.44 -7.83 15.95
N SER A 383 2.62 -7.66 15.35
CA SER A 383 3.80 -7.27 16.10
C SER A 383 3.51 -5.92 16.77
N GLU A 384 3.96 -5.74 18.02
CA GLU A 384 3.77 -4.47 18.71
C GLU A 384 4.26 -3.34 17.80
N LYS A 385 3.37 -2.39 17.46
CA LYS A 385 3.69 -1.23 16.62
C LYS A 385 4.95 -0.60 17.22
N ARG A 386 6.09 -0.71 16.54
CA ARG A 386 7.33 -0.12 17.04
C ARG A 386 7.12 1.37 16.94
N ALA A 387 6.76 2.01 18.06
CA ALA A 387 6.43 3.42 18.10
C ALA A 387 7.52 4.21 17.36
N LEU A 388 7.16 4.78 16.21
CA LEU A 388 8.01 5.76 15.56
C LEU A 388 8.21 6.91 16.55
N PRO A 389 9.43 7.45 16.69
CA PRO A 389 9.72 8.45 17.70
C PRO A 389 8.81 9.67 17.49
N THR A 390 7.84 9.86 18.38
CA THR A 390 6.95 11.03 18.39
C THR A 390 7.79 12.31 18.45
N ALA A 391 7.57 13.22 17.51
CA ALA A 391 8.15 14.56 17.54
C ALA A 391 7.72 15.28 18.83
N LYS A 392 8.69 15.86 19.56
CA LYS A 392 8.43 16.59 20.80
C LYS A 392 7.79 17.93 20.48
N LYS A 393 6.55 18.13 20.93
CA LYS A 393 5.77 19.37 20.84
C LYS A 393 6.55 20.60 21.35
N ALA A 394 6.75 21.60 20.50
CA ALA A 394 7.34 22.89 20.90
C ALA A 394 6.25 23.86 21.45
N PRO A 395 6.60 24.76 22.40
CA PRO A 395 5.62 25.64 23.04
C PRO A 395 5.17 26.78 22.11
N SER A 396 3.85 27.01 22.09
CA SER A 396 3.16 28.03 21.29
C SER A 396 3.49 29.46 21.73
N SER A 397 3.82 30.35 20.78
CA SER A 397 3.73 31.80 20.96
C SER A 397 3.16 32.52 19.73
N ALA A 398 2.28 33.49 20.02
CA ALA A 398 1.59 34.56 19.27
C ALA A 398 1.82 34.79 17.74
N PRO A 399 0.81 35.32 17.01
CA PRO A 399 0.77 35.37 15.55
C PRO A 399 1.60 36.53 14.99
N PRO A 400 2.21 36.39 13.79
CA PRO A 400 1.81 37.30 12.71
C PRO A 400 2.00 36.81 11.24
N GLU A 401 1.32 37.57 10.37
CA GLU A 401 1.63 37.96 8.97
C GLU A 401 1.65 36.93 7.83
N GLU A 402 1.10 37.40 6.70
CA GLU A 402 0.77 36.67 5.46
C GLU A 402 1.95 35.86 4.90
N TYR A 403 1.71 34.56 4.72
CA TYR A 403 2.60 33.67 3.96
C TYR A 403 2.10 33.53 2.51
N PRO A 404 2.89 33.93 1.49
CA PRO A 404 2.67 33.52 0.12
C PRO A 404 3.41 32.20 -0.09
N GLY A 405 2.77 31.06 0.19
CA GLY A 405 3.40 29.75 0.07
C GLY A 405 2.42 28.71 -0.43
N GLY A 406 2.53 28.35 -1.71
CA GLY A 406 1.85 27.20 -2.28
C GLY A 406 2.31 25.91 -1.60
N LEU A 407 1.36 25.01 -1.43
CA LEU A 407 1.47 23.67 -0.85
C LEU A 407 2.02 22.66 -1.85
N PRO A 408 2.30 21.40 -1.45
CA PRO A 408 2.82 20.40 -2.38
C PRO A 408 1.85 20.29 -3.56
N ALA A 409 2.33 20.70 -4.73
CA ALA A 409 1.72 20.35 -6.00
C ALA A 409 1.78 18.83 -6.14
N ALA A 410 0.87 18.27 -6.93
CA ALA A 410 1.02 16.86 -7.32
C ALA A 410 2.40 16.65 -7.96
N LEU A 411 2.97 15.46 -7.77
CA LEU A 411 4.29 15.12 -8.33
C LEU A 411 4.26 15.36 -9.85
N PRO A 412 5.29 15.98 -10.45
CA PRO A 412 5.29 16.23 -11.88
C PRO A 412 5.36 14.90 -12.66
N ALA A 413 4.63 14.81 -13.78
CA ALA A 413 4.54 13.60 -14.61
C ALA A 413 5.90 13.09 -15.15
N SER A 414 6.93 13.95 -15.22
CA SER A 414 8.28 13.54 -15.63
C SER A 414 9.00 12.72 -14.57
N ASP A 415 8.61 12.88 -13.31
CA ASP A 415 9.28 12.24 -12.20
C ASP A 415 8.63 10.86 -12.00
N CYS A 416 7.29 10.74 -12.04
CA CYS A 416 6.55 9.48 -11.86
C CYS A 416 6.48 8.52 -13.07
N ALA A 417 7.27 8.74 -14.13
CA ALA A 417 7.19 7.87 -15.31
C ALA A 417 8.02 6.60 -15.12
N CYS A 418 7.37 5.43 -15.03
CA CYS A 418 8.01 4.11 -15.08
C CYS A 418 8.66 3.92 -16.46
N SER A 419 9.91 4.37 -16.62
CA SER A 419 10.63 4.27 -17.89
C SER A 419 12.05 3.77 -17.68
N HIS A 420 12.43 2.78 -18.49
CA HIS A 420 13.82 2.33 -18.59
C HIS A 420 14.64 3.31 -19.45
N PRO A 421 15.94 3.54 -19.15
CA PRO A 421 16.89 4.11 -20.10
C PRO A 421 17.11 3.24 -21.34
#